data_AF-A0A1I0NU71-F1
#
_entry.id   AF-A0A1I0NU71-F1
#
_cell.length_a   1.000
_cell.length_b   1.000
_cell.length_c   1.000
_cell.angle_alpha   90.00
_cell.angle_beta   90.00
_cell.angle_gamma   90.00
#
_symmetry.space_group_name_H-M   'P 1'
#
loop_
_entity.id
_entity.type
_entity.pdbx_description
1 polymer ?
#
loop_
_entity_poly.entity_id
_entity_poly.type
_entity_poly.pdbx_seq_one_letter_code
_entity_poly.pdbx_strand_id
1 'polypeptide(L)' 'MNSLISSPQRLGALLAEARKASASTQAEIAERADLRQATVSKVENGDQGVRLETVLSLLEANELELVVRKKSNLSRA' A
#
# COMPACT_ATOMS: atom_id res chain seq x y z
N MET A 1 6.44 -5.03 10.10
CA MET A 1 4.99 -5.29 10.13
C MET A 1 4.69 -6.57 9.34
N ASN A 2 3.81 -7.45 9.81
CA ASN A 2 3.36 -8.62 9.03
C ASN A 2 1.82 -8.61 8.98
N SER A 3 1.25 -7.97 7.95
CA SER A 3 -0.19 -7.80 7.79
C SER A 3 -0.71 -8.71 6.69
N LEU A 4 -1.77 -9.46 6.98
CA LEU A 4 -2.49 -10.24 5.96
C LEU A 4 -3.45 -9.32 5.21
N ILE A 5 -3.12 -9.06 3.94
CA ILE A 5 -3.91 -8.19 3.07
C ILE A 5 -4.84 -9.06 2.22
N SER A 6 -6.14 -8.77 2.29
CA SER A 6 -7.18 -9.53 1.59
C SER A 6 -8.20 -8.65 0.85
N SER A 7 -7.99 -7.33 0.84
CA SER A 7 -8.81 -6.37 0.10
C SER A 7 -8.01 -5.10 -0.24
N PRO A 8 -8.42 -4.35 -1.28
CA PRO A 8 -7.80 -3.06 -1.61
C PRO A 8 -7.81 -2.06 -0.44
N GLN A 9 -8.87 -2.04 0.37
CA GLN A 9 -9.00 -1.12 1.52
C GLN A 9 -7.95 -1.42 2.59
N ARG A 10 -7.67 -2.71 2.85
CA ARG A 10 -6.63 -3.09 3.82
C ARG A 10 -5.23 -2.75 3.31
N LEU A 11 -5.02 -2.88 1.99
CA LEU A 11 -3.76 -2.48 1.36
C LEU A 11 -3.55 -0.96 1.45
N GLY A 12 -4.57 -0.18 1.08
CA GLY A 12 -4.54 1.27 1.14
C GLY A 12 -4.29 1.80 2.56
N ALA A 13 -4.98 1.25 3.56
CA ALA A 13 -4.76 1.61 4.96
C ALA A 13 -3.32 1.33 5.41
N LEU A 14 -2.75 0.19 5.04
CA LEU A 14 -1.37 -0.15 5.38
C LEU A 14 -0.36 0.81 4.74
N LEU A 15 -0.57 1.19 3.47
CA LEU A 15 0.27 2.18 2.80
C LEU A 15 0.17 3.56 3.48
N ALA A 16 -1.03 3.97 3.87
CA ALA A 16 -1.24 5.21 4.61
C ALA A 16 -0.56 5.20 5.99
N GLU A 17 -0.59 4.07 6.68
CA GLU A 17 0.10 3.87 7.96
C GLU A 17 1.62 3.93 7.80
N ALA A 18 2.17 3.26 6.79
CA ALA A 18 3.61 3.30 6.49
C ALA A 18 4.09 4.73 6.19
N ARG A 19 3.35 5.44 5.34
CA ARG A 19 3.64 6.85 5.02
C ARG A 19 3.59 7.74 6.27
N LYS A 20 2.59 7.55 7.14
CA LYS A 20 2.49 8.30 8.40
C LYS A 20 3.64 7.98 9.36
N ALA A 21 4.09 6.72 9.39
CA ALA A 21 5.23 6.31 10.20
C ALA A 21 6.54 6.95 9.73
N SER A 22 6.68 7.27 8.43
CA SER A 22 7.80 8.04 7.88
C SER A 22 7.60 9.57 7.94
N ALA A 23 6.62 10.05 8.71
CA ALA A 23 6.24 11.46 8.83
C ALA A 23 6.00 12.19 7.49
N SER A 24 5.68 11.45 6.43
CA SER A 24 5.51 11.99 5.08
C SER A 24 4.03 12.32 4.82
N THR A 25 3.79 13.40 4.09
CA THR A 25 2.48 13.75 3.53
C THR A 25 2.20 12.97 2.25
N GLN A 26 0.94 12.93 1.81
CA GLN A 26 0.60 12.29 0.54
C GLN A 26 1.25 12.99 -0.66
N ALA A 27 1.56 14.28 -0.57
CA ALA A 27 2.26 15.01 -1.63
C ALA A 27 3.73 14.61 -1.71
N GLU A 28 4.42 14.53 -0.58
CA GLU A 28 5.83 14.13 -0.53
C GLU A 28 6.05 12.69 -1.00
N ILE A 29 5.17 11.76 -0.63
CA ILE A 29 5.29 10.37 -1.12
C ILE A 29 4.93 10.27 -2.61
N ALA A 30 4.02 11.12 -3.08
CA ALA A 30 3.64 11.15 -4.49
C ALA A 30 4.82 11.59 -5.35
N GLU A 31 5.56 12.62 -4.91
CA GLU A 31 6.79 13.08 -5.58
C GLU A 31 7.83 11.97 -5.67
N ARG A 32 8.08 11.25 -4.56
CA ARG A 32 9.01 10.11 -4.54
C ARG A 32 8.58 8.96 -5.46
N ALA A 33 7.28 8.76 -5.64
CA ALA A 33 6.72 7.69 -6.46
C ALA A 33 6.48 8.09 -7.93
N ASP A 34 6.81 9.32 -8.33
CA ASP A 34 6.43 9.92 -9.63
C ASP A 34 4.90 9.85 -9.91
N LEU A 35 4.11 10.18 -8.88
CA LEU A 35 2.65 10.15 -8.90
C LEU A 35 2.05 11.52 -8.58
N ARG A 36 0.75 11.66 -8.85
CA ARG A 36 -0.05 12.78 -8.33
C ARG A 36 -0.50 12.47 -6.91
N GLN A 37 -0.52 13.47 -6.03
CA GLN A 37 -1.07 13.32 -4.67
C GLN A 37 -2.50 12.74 -4.67
N ALA A 38 -3.35 13.16 -5.62
CA ALA A 38 -4.69 12.61 -5.77
C ALA A 38 -4.67 11.10 -6.07
N THR A 39 -3.68 10.60 -6.82
CA THR A 39 -3.51 9.17 -7.08
C THR A 39 -3.13 8.43 -5.80
N VAL A 40 -2.24 8.99 -4.99
CA VAL A 40 -1.89 8.43 -3.66
C VAL A 40 -3.12 8.35 -2.78
N SER A 41 -3.94 9.41 -2.72
CA SER A 41 -5.18 9.39 -1.95
C SER A 41 -6.14 8.29 -2.40
N LYS A 42 -6.30 8.06 -3.71
CA LYS A 42 -7.12 6.95 -4.24
C LYS A 42 -6.60 5.59 -3.80
N VAL A 43 -5.27 5.40 -3.84
CA VAL A 43 -4.64 4.14 -3.39
C VAL A 43 -4.87 3.93 -1.89
N GLU A 44 -4.62 4.95 -1.07
CA GLU A 44 -4.78 4.87 0.40
C GLU A 44 -6.22 4.62 0.83
N ASN A 45 -7.21 5.08 0.05
CA ASN A 45 -8.62 4.81 0.27
C ASN A 45 -9.09 3.45 -0.28
N GLY A 46 -8.24 2.75 -1.04
CA GLY A 46 -8.58 1.46 -1.65
C GLY A 46 -9.59 1.58 -2.80
N ASP A 47 -9.52 2.67 -3.56
CA ASP A 47 -10.37 2.88 -4.74
C ASP A 47 -10.17 1.76 -5.78
N GLN A 48 -11.25 1.38 -6.47
CA GLN A 48 -11.19 0.40 -7.54
C GLN A 48 -10.54 0.99 -8.80
N GLY A 49 -9.87 0.16 -9.58
CA GLY A 49 -9.28 0.56 -10.87
C GLY A 49 -7.91 1.24 -10.76
N VAL A 50 -7.30 1.29 -9.57
CA VAL A 50 -5.88 1.63 -9.42
C VAL A 50 -5.04 0.54 -10.08
N ARG A 51 -4.07 0.93 -10.90
CA ARG A 51 -3.17 -0.01 -11.57
C ARG A 51 -2.20 -0.61 -10.58
N LEU A 52 -1.87 -1.89 -10.76
CA LEU A 52 -0.88 -2.58 -9.90
C LEU A 52 0.48 -1.87 -9.91
N GLU A 53 0.92 -1.35 -11.06
CA GLU A 53 2.14 -0.54 -11.17
C GLU A 53 2.16 0.64 -10.19
N THR A 54 1.03 1.35 -10.01
CA THR A 54 0.91 2.48 -9.10
C THR A 54 1.05 2.04 -7.65
N VAL A 55 0.51 0.87 -7.30
CA VAL A 55 0.66 0.29 -5.96
C VAL A 55 2.11 -0.11 -5.71
N LEU A 56 2.78 -0.72 -6.69
CA LEU A 56 4.18 -1.12 -6.58
C LEU A 56 5.11 0.09 -6.42
N SER A 57 4.90 1.17 -7.19
CA SER A 57 5.65 2.43 -7.01
C SER A 57 5.46 3.03 -5.61
N LEU A 58 4.24 2.94 -5.05
CA LEU A 58 4.00 3.41 -3.68
C LEU A 58 4.63 2.52 -2.62
N LEU A 59 4.67 1.21 -2.82
CA LEU A 59 5.40 0.31 -1.92
C LEU A 59 6.88 0.68 -1.90
N GLU A 60 7.50 0.86 -3.07
CA GLU A 60 8.91 1.27 -3.19
C GLU A 60 9.18 2.62 -2.52
N ALA A 61 8.33 3.63 -2.77
CA ALA A 61 8.48 4.95 -2.16
C ALA A 61 8.33 4.95 -0.63
N ASN A 62 7.61 3.96 -0.07
CA ASN A 62 7.46 3.73 1.37
C ASN A 62 8.48 2.73 1.93
N GLU A 63 9.49 2.32 1.16
CA GLU A 63 10.49 1.32 1.56
C GLU A 63 9.86 -0.02 1.98
N LEU A 64 8.77 -0.41 1.32
CA LEU A 64 8.03 -1.65 1.55
C LEU A 64 8.27 -2.65 0.42
N GLU A 65 8.27 -3.93 0.77
CA GLU A 65 8.33 -5.04 -0.18
C GLU A 65 7.01 -5.83 -0.20
N LEU A 66 6.55 -6.22 -1.39
CA LEU A 66 5.41 -7.12 -1.56
C LEU A 66 5.86 -8.58 -1.56
N VAL A 67 5.51 -9.32 -0.51
CA VAL A 67 5.77 -10.75 -0.42
C VAL A 67 4.48 -11.55 -0.63
N VAL A 68 4.47 -12.39 -1.67
CA VAL A 68 3.39 -13.36 -1.91
C VAL A 68 3.77 -14.70 -1.28
N ARG A 69 2.90 -15.22 -0.40
CA ARG A 69 3.11 -16.50 0.30
C ARG A 69 1.87 -17.37 0.22
N LYS A 70 2.03 -18.69 0.36
CA LYS A 70 0.89 -19.60 0.52
C LYS A 70 0.07 -19.16 1.73
N LYS A 71 -1.25 -19.11 1.58
CA LYS A 71 -2.15 -18.92 2.72
C LYS A 71 -1.88 -20.06 3.70
N SER A 72 -1.49 -19.74 4.93
CA SER A 72 -1.44 -20.76 5.98
C SER A 72 -2.86 -21.22 6.18
N ASN A 73 -3.16 -22.47 5.82
CA ASN A 73 -4.33 -23.13 6.37
C ASN A 73 -4.09 -23.09 7.88
N LEU A 74 -4.81 -22.23 8.60
CA LEU A 74 -5.16 -22.58 9.98
C LEU A 74 -5.88 -23.90 9.80
N SER A 75 -5.12 -24.99 9.97
CA SER A 75 -5.66 -26.30 10.21
C SER A 75 -6.68 -26.08 11.31
N ARG A 76 -7.95 -26.05 10.94
CA ARG A 76 -9.02 -26.41 11.87
C ARG A 76 -8.77 -27.88 12.15
N ALA A 77 -7.89 -28.14 13.11
CA ALA A 77 -7.77 -29.38 13.84
C ALA A 77 -8.11 -29.04 15.28
#